data_AF-A0A959Y2E8-F1
#
_entry.id   AF-A0A959Y2E8-F1
#
_cell.length_a   1.000
_cell.length_b   1.000
_cell.length_c   1.000
_cell.angle_alpha   90.00
_cell.angle_beta   90.00
_cell.angle_gamma   90.00
#
_symmetry.space_group_name_H-M   'P 1'
#
loop_
_entity.id
_entity.type
_entity.pdbx_description
1 polymer ?
#
loop_
_entity_poly.entity_id
_entity_poly.type
_entity_poly.pdbx_seq_one_letter_code
_entity_poly.pdbx_strand_id
1 'polypeptide(L)'
;MEDVQEGVLRKMLAGLEPDGAGEGIVHYALRRGASTTEMAPFIGEPFTLRFTGERSCIVCGRSVKKLFGQGFCFPCFRDAPEASECIVRPELCRAHLGEGRDPDWERTHHD
;
A
#
# COMPACT_ATOMS: atom_id res chain seq x y z
N MET A 1 28.81 6.45 -7.70
CA MET A 1 28.07 5.28 -8.20
C MET A 1 26.64 5.51 -7.79
N GLU A 2 25.74 5.83 -8.73
CA GLU A 2 24.34 6.10 -8.41
C GLU A 2 23.71 4.82 -7.85
N ASP A 3 23.14 4.91 -6.65
CA ASP A 3 22.48 3.81 -5.97
C ASP A 3 21.12 3.57 -6.62
N VAL A 4 21.12 2.89 -7.78
CA VAL A 4 19.90 2.58 -8.52
C VAL A 4 19.26 1.35 -7.92
N GLN A 5 18.05 1.53 -7.38
CA GLN A 5 17.27 0.46 -6.78
C GLN A 5 15.96 0.25 -7.55
N GLU A 6 15.63 -1.01 -7.82
CA GLU A 6 14.44 -1.41 -8.56
C GLU A 6 13.50 -2.26 -7.69
N GLY A 7 12.21 -2.22 -8.00
CA GLY A 7 11.22 -3.07 -7.36
C GLY A 7 9.80 -2.55 -7.50
N VAL A 8 8.83 -3.39 -7.14
CA VAL A 8 7.41 -3.00 -7.13
C VAL A 8 7.19 -1.95 -6.05
N LEU A 9 6.95 -0.72 -6.47
CA LEU A 9 6.66 0.38 -5.56
C LEU A 9 5.34 0.12 -4.83
N ARG A 10 5.37 0.24 -3.50
CA ARG A 10 4.17 0.16 -2.65
C ARG A 10 3.97 1.45 -1.88
N LYS A 11 2.78 1.62 -1.28
CA LYS A 11 2.52 2.73 -0.36
C LYS A 11 3.60 2.75 0.73
N MET A 12 4.10 3.95 1.00
CA MET A 12 5.10 4.22 2.03
C MET A 12 4.56 3.80 3.41
N LEU A 13 5.43 3.23 4.23
CA LEU A 13 5.11 2.99 5.64
C LEU A 13 5.23 4.29 6.41
N ALA A 14 4.34 4.49 7.37
CA ALA A 14 4.41 5.58 8.32
C ALA A 14 4.28 4.99 9.73
N GLY A 15 5.15 5.43 10.64
CA GLY A 15 5.09 5.07 12.05
C GLY A 15 5.29 6.32 12.91
N LEU A 16 4.70 6.33 14.10
CA LEU A 16 4.88 7.40 15.09
C LEU A 16 5.58 6.80 16.31
N GLU A 17 6.74 7.34 16.65
CA GLU A 17 7.45 7.01 17.87
C GLU A 17 7.21 8.12 18.91
N PRO A 18 6.53 7.83 20.03
CA PRO A 18 6.29 8.84 21.06
C PRO A 18 7.59 9.18 21.81
N ASP A 19 7.89 10.46 21.95
CA ASP A 19 9.12 10.94 22.61
C ASP A 19 9.00 11.17 24.13
N GLY A 20 7.84 10.83 24.71
CA GLY A 20 7.55 11.04 26.13
C GLY A 20 7.30 12.49 26.56
N ALA A 21 7.48 13.48 25.66
CA ALA A 21 7.19 14.90 25.90
C ALA A 21 5.90 15.39 25.24
N GLY A 22 5.24 14.52 24.46
CA GLY A 22 3.99 14.84 23.75
C GLY A 22 4.19 15.20 22.27
N GLU A 23 5.44 15.12 21.78
CA GLU A 23 5.80 15.40 20.38
C GLU A 23 6.39 14.12 19.74
N GLY A 24 5.59 13.36 19.00
CA GLY A 24 6.11 12.12 18.39
C GLY A 24 6.98 12.35 17.15
N ILE A 25 8.03 11.54 16.98
CA ILE A 25 8.83 11.50 15.75
C ILE A 25 8.11 10.60 14.74
N VAL A 26 7.88 11.11 13.53
CA VAL A 26 7.30 10.34 12.43
C VAL A 26 8.41 9.71 11.60
N HIS A 27 8.31 8.40 11.38
CA HIS A 27 9.22 7.63 10.54
C HIS A 27 8.52 7.25 9.23
N TYR A 28 9.22 7.40 8.11
CA TYR A 28 8.66 7.16 6.78
C TYR A 28 9.55 6.25 5.95
N ALA A 29 9.05 5.08 5.58
CA ALA A 29 9.86 4.09 4.89
C ALA A 29 9.31 3.74 3.50
N LEU A 30 10.10 4.02 2.46
CA LEU A 30 9.74 3.71 1.07
C LEU A 30 9.91 2.22 0.80
N ARG A 31 8.82 1.57 0.38
CA ARG A 31 8.78 0.13 0.08
C ARG A 31 8.94 -0.14 -1.42
N ARG A 32 9.87 -1.02 -1.76
CA ARG A 32 10.14 -1.53 -3.11
C ARG A 32 10.24 -3.05 -3.03
N GLY A 33 9.18 -3.76 -3.42
CA GLY A 33 9.10 -5.21 -3.26
C GLY A 33 9.26 -5.64 -1.79
N ALA A 34 10.29 -6.44 -1.52
CA ALA A 34 10.66 -6.89 -0.18
C ALA A 34 11.60 -5.93 0.56
N SER A 35 12.14 -4.92 -0.12
CA SER A 35 13.08 -3.96 0.43
C SER A 35 12.38 -2.70 0.92
N THR A 36 12.93 -2.10 1.97
CA THR A 36 12.45 -0.86 2.58
C THR A 36 13.62 0.08 2.79
N THR A 37 13.45 1.37 2.49
CA THR A 37 14.45 2.42 2.76
C THR A 37 13.85 3.47 3.66
N GLU A 38 14.58 3.84 4.71
CA GLU A 38 14.19 4.96 5.56
C GLU A 38 14.39 6.29 4.84
N MET A 39 13.37 7.15 4.87
CA MET A 39 13.32 8.36 4.05
C MET A 39 13.80 9.62 4.76
N ALA A 40 13.82 9.67 6.09
CA ALA A 40 14.28 10.84 6.83
C ALA A 40 15.68 11.34 6.41
N PRO A 41 16.68 10.47 6.15
CA PRO A 41 18.00 10.90 5.70
C PRO A 41 18.03 11.60 4.34
N PHE A 42 16.97 11.47 3.54
CA PHE A 42 16.88 12.01 2.18
C PHE A 42 15.99 13.25 2.09
N ILE A 43 15.52 13.79 3.22
CA ILE A 43 14.72 15.02 3.22
C ILE A 43 15.57 16.19 2.71
N GLY A 44 15.07 16.88 1.69
CA GLY A 44 15.78 17.99 1.03
C GLY A 44 16.68 17.58 -0.13
N GLU A 45 16.90 16.27 -0.32
CA GLU A 45 17.72 15.74 -1.40
C GLU A 45 16.90 15.45 -2.67
N PRO A 46 17.47 15.66 -3.87
CA PRO A 46 16.81 15.30 -5.12
C PRO A 46 16.83 13.78 -5.32
N PHE A 47 15.75 13.22 -5.85
CA PHE A 47 15.69 11.82 -6.27
C PHE A 47 14.90 11.67 -7.56
N THR A 48 15.10 10.54 -8.24
CA THR A 48 14.40 10.21 -9.49
C THR A 48 13.68 8.88 -9.35
N LEU A 49 12.42 8.85 -9.76
CA LEU A 49 11.68 7.60 -9.96
C LEU A 49 11.52 7.37 -11.46
N ARG A 50 11.89 6.17 -11.92
CA ARG A 50 11.71 5.76 -13.32
C ARG A 50 10.81 4.55 -13.37
N PHE A 51 9.76 4.62 -14.19
CA PHE A 51 8.94 3.46 -14.49
C PHE A 51 9.72 2.53 -15.43
N THR A 52 9.94 1.29 -15.00
CA THR A 52 10.71 0.28 -15.78
C THR A 52 9.94 -0.27 -16.98
N GLY A 53 8.62 -0.03 -17.05
CA GLY A 53 7.73 -0.64 -18.05
C GLY A 53 6.97 -1.84 -17.51
N GLU A 54 7.43 -2.43 -16.42
CA GLU A 54 6.82 -3.61 -15.79
C GLU A 54 5.73 -3.22 -14.79
N ARG A 55 4.65 -4.00 -14.76
CA ARG A 55 3.58 -3.85 -13.78
C ARG A 55 3.33 -5.20 -13.15
N SER A 56 3.34 -5.26 -11.83
CA SER A 56 3.07 -6.48 -11.07
C SER A 56 1.93 -6.23 -10.09
N CYS A 57 1.04 -7.21 -9.96
CA CYS A 57 -0.04 -7.15 -8.98
C CYS A 57 0.52 -7.20 -7.55
N ILE A 58 0.10 -6.27 -6.68
CA ILE A 58 0.60 -6.21 -5.30
C ILE A 58 0.17 -7.39 -4.42
N VAL A 59 -0.89 -8.12 -4.80
CA VAL A 59 -1.40 -9.30 -4.07
C VAL A 59 -0.74 -10.58 -4.56
N CYS A 60 -0.86 -10.88 -5.87
CA CYS A 60 -0.41 -12.16 -6.40
C CYS A 60 0.94 -12.13 -7.12
N GLY A 61 1.57 -10.96 -7.27
CA GLY A 61 2.89 -10.81 -7.91
C GLY A 61 2.91 -10.99 -9.43
N ARG A 62 1.80 -11.35 -10.07
CA ARG A 62 1.75 -11.59 -11.51
C ARG A 62 2.05 -10.31 -12.31
N SER A 63 2.89 -10.44 -13.34
CA SER A 63 3.10 -9.39 -14.34
C SER A 63 1.85 -9.18 -15.20
N VAL A 64 1.45 -7.93 -15.39
CA VAL A 64 0.20 -7.57 -16.08
C VAL A 64 0.38 -6.38 -17.01
N LYS A 65 -0.49 -6.30 -18.02
CA LYS A 65 -0.51 -5.15 -18.94
C LYS A 65 -1.19 -3.92 -18.32
N LYS A 66 -2.10 -4.14 -17.37
CA LYS A 66 -2.90 -3.11 -16.70
C LYS A 66 -3.13 -3.47 -15.24
N LEU A 67 -3.04 -2.47 -14.38
CA LEU A 67 -3.40 -2.54 -12.97
C LEU A 67 -4.74 -1.83 -12.74
N PHE A 68 -5.46 -2.25 -11.71
CA PHE A 68 -6.74 -1.72 -11.26
C PHE A 68 -6.64 -1.34 -9.78
N GLY A 69 -7.44 -0.37 -9.34
CA GLY A 69 -7.40 0.12 -7.96
C GLY A 69 -5.98 0.47 -7.50
N GLN A 70 -5.59 0.01 -6.32
CA GLN A 70 -4.29 0.25 -5.68
C GLN A 70 -3.15 -0.66 -6.19
N GLY A 71 -3.20 -1.12 -7.44
CA GLY A 71 -2.16 -2.01 -7.99
C GLY A 71 -2.54 -3.49 -8.06
N PHE A 72 -3.83 -3.78 -8.21
CA PHE A 72 -4.34 -5.14 -8.38
C PHE A 72 -4.39 -5.55 -9.85
N CYS A 73 -4.21 -6.83 -10.15
CA CYS A 73 -4.71 -7.39 -11.41
C CYS A 73 -6.22 -7.52 -11.33
N PHE A 74 -6.91 -7.66 -12.47
CA PHE A 74 -8.38 -7.69 -12.49
C PHE A 74 -9.00 -8.77 -11.58
N PRO A 75 -8.52 -10.03 -11.56
CA PRO A 75 -9.03 -11.03 -10.60
C PRO A 75 -8.87 -10.59 -9.15
N CYS A 76 -7.69 -10.13 -8.75
CA CYS A 76 -7.48 -9.65 -7.38
C CYS A 76 -8.30 -8.40 -7.06
N PHE A 77 -8.53 -7.50 -8.02
CA PHE A 77 -9.38 -6.34 -7.79
C PHE A 77 -10.84 -6.72 -7.53
N ARG A 78 -11.34 -7.74 -8.24
CA ARG A 78 -12.69 -8.28 -8.09
C ARG A 78 -12.85 -9.09 -6.80
N ASP A 79 -11.81 -9.83 -6.39
CA ASP A 79 -11.95 -10.88 -5.38
C ASP A 79 -11.22 -10.57 -4.05
N ALA A 80 -10.22 -9.69 -4.02
CA ALA A 80 -9.47 -9.41 -2.79
C ALA A 80 -10.31 -8.60 -1.79
N PRO A 81 -10.32 -8.96 -0.49
CA PRO A 81 -11.00 -8.19 0.55
C PRO A 81 -10.51 -6.73 0.62
N GLU A 82 -9.21 -6.51 0.50
CA GLU A 82 -8.57 -5.18 0.44
C GLU A 82 -9.00 -4.30 -0.76
N ALA A 83 -9.74 -4.86 -1.72
CA ALA A 83 -10.32 -4.14 -2.85
C ALA A 83 -11.87 -4.10 -2.79
N SER A 84 -12.43 -4.33 -1.60
CA SER A 84 -13.86 -4.30 -1.31
C SER A 84 -14.51 -2.98 -1.77
N GLU A 85 -15.76 -3.07 -2.24
CA GLU A 85 -16.50 -1.90 -2.69
C GLU A 85 -16.72 -0.88 -1.56
N CYS A 86 -16.73 -1.34 -0.30
CA CYS A 86 -16.77 -0.49 0.88
C CYS A 86 -15.68 0.60 0.88
N ILE A 87 -14.50 0.32 0.30
CA ILE A 87 -13.39 1.27 0.24
C ILE A 87 -13.66 2.41 -0.76
N VAL A 88 -14.42 2.12 -1.82
CA VAL A 88 -14.72 3.10 -2.88
C VAL A 88 -16.06 3.81 -2.64
N ARG A 89 -17.02 3.11 -2.03
CA ARG A 89 -18.38 3.57 -1.72
C ARG A 89 -18.73 3.19 -0.28
N PRO A 90 -18.14 3.88 0.71
CA PRO A 90 -18.38 3.58 2.13
C PRO A 90 -19.87 3.63 2.49
N GLU A 91 -20.66 4.45 1.81
CA GLU A 91 -22.11 4.57 2.00
C GLU A 91 -22.92 3.31 1.64
N LEU A 92 -22.35 2.40 0.84
CA LEU A 92 -22.98 1.12 0.49
C LEU A 92 -22.51 -0.03 1.39
N CYS A 93 -21.62 0.24 2.35
CA CYS A 93 -21.00 -0.81 3.13
C CYS A 93 -21.97 -1.42 4.15
N ARG A 94 -22.09 -2.76 4.11
CA ARG A 94 -22.94 -3.55 5.01
C ARG A 94 -22.14 -4.44 5.96
N ALA A 95 -20.85 -4.15 6.15
CA ALA A 95 -19.95 -4.88 7.06
C ALA A 95 -20.50 -4.98 8.48
N HIS A 96 -21.12 -3.90 8.99
CA HIS A 96 -21.78 -3.87 10.30
C HIS A 96 -22.95 -4.86 10.46
N LEU A 97 -23.49 -5.40 9.36
CA LEU A 97 -24.52 -6.45 9.35
C LEU A 97 -23.92 -7.85 9.18
N GLY A 98 -22.59 -7.99 9.17
CA GLY A 98 -21.89 -9.22 8.83
C GLY A 98 -21.90 -9.56 7.34
N GLU A 99 -22.18 -8.59 6.48
CA GLU A 99 -22.21 -8.74 5.02
C GLU A 99 -21.02 -8.05 4.35
N GLY A 100 -20.53 -8.57 3.24
CA GLY A 100 -19.40 -7.97 2.52
C GLY A 100 -18.70 -9.00 1.64
N ARG A 101 -17.56 -8.59 1.06
CA ARG A 101 -16.73 -9.51 0.26
C ARG A 101 -16.08 -10.58 1.14
N ASP A 102 -15.64 -10.19 2.34
CA ASP A 102 -15.10 -11.08 3.37
C ASP A 102 -15.39 -10.48 4.76
N PRO A 103 -16.47 -10.91 5.44
CA PRO A 103 -16.88 -10.32 6.72
C PRO A 103 -15.85 -10.45 7.85
N ASP A 104 -15.08 -11.54 7.88
CA ASP A 104 -14.05 -11.75 8.91
C ASP A 104 -12.84 -10.84 8.67
N TRP A 105 -12.46 -10.64 7.41
CA TRP A 105 -11.41 -9.69 7.04
C TRP A 105 -11.81 -8.26 7.42
N GLU A 106 -13.04 -7.86 7.12
CA GLU A 106 -13.56 -6.51 7.44
C GLU A 106 -13.50 -6.24 8.96
N ARG A 107 -13.96 -7.19 9.79
CA ARG A 107 -13.91 -7.08 11.27
C ARG A 107 -12.50 -6.94 11.85
N THR A 108 -11.47 -7.44 11.16
CA THR A 108 -10.09 -7.42 11.67
C THR A 108 -9.30 -6.21 11.18
N HIS A 109 -9.77 -5.52 10.14
CA HIS A 109 -9.05 -4.43 9.47
C HIS A 109 -9.81 -3.09 9.49
N HIS A 110 -11.10 -3.08 9.84
CA HIS A 110 -11.95 -1.89 9.79
C HIS A 110 -12.75 -1.58 11.08
N ASP A 111 -12.81 -2.50 12.05
CA ASP A 111 -13.34 -2.24 13.41
C ASP A 111 -12.25 -1.68 14.35
#